data_AF-A0A2D4L5H6-F1
#
_entry.id   AF-A0A2D4L5H6-F1
#
_cell.length_a   1.000
_cell.length_b   1.000
_cell.length_c   1.000
_cell.angle_alpha   90.00
_cell.angle_beta   90.00
_cell.angle_gamma   90.00
#
_symmetry.space_group_name_H-M   'P 1'
#
loop_
_entity.id
_entity.type
_entity.pdbx_description
1 polymer ?
#
loop_
_entity_poly.entity_id
_entity_poly.type
_entity_poly.pdbx_seq_one_letter_code
_entity_poly.pdbx_strand_id
1 'polypeptide(L)'
;MALETLWNSDNWQKGITSPVMTAEVPSAPPAFDVNNVSGYEGTTVGDTGKYFPPPPDSVPYQENEPMPAQTNWNIPAISEDEAKEAFIEYAASKCCYSKAPARDLVFQDLLALNTYRYYLETFTESRSSLWKTVPYKGEPVDSAMYGAAPSPWDMRIEVPEIFKDNIVRIKVPHTSTVKGCPICGCSGRRPCTQCHCLTRKQCWVCNGTGSQFTNQRCSSCSGTGTTMCLTSKTQRKRTLKRRK
;
A
#
# COMPACT_ATOMS: atom_id res chain seq x y z
N MET A 1 51.52 -32.77 -14.91
CA MET A 1 50.75 -34.03 -14.98
C MET A 1 49.85 -33.90 -16.19
N ALA A 2 50.11 -34.78 -17.15
CA ALA A 2 49.52 -34.84 -18.49
C ALA A 2 48.14 -35.51 -18.50
N LEU A 3 47.60 -35.69 -19.72
CA LEU A 3 46.31 -36.27 -20.17
C LEU A 3 45.25 -35.19 -20.39
N GLU A 4 45.10 -34.55 -21.56
CA GLU A 4 45.01 -35.00 -22.97
C GLU A 4 43.87 -35.98 -23.30
N THR A 5 42.95 -35.50 -24.16
CA THR A 5 42.27 -36.18 -25.30
C THR A 5 41.23 -37.28 -24.99
N LEU A 6 40.13 -37.50 -25.73
CA LEU A 6 39.53 -37.06 -27.00
C LEU A 6 38.13 -37.73 -27.05
N TRP A 7 37.12 -37.14 -27.68
CA TRP A 7 36.49 -37.75 -28.86
C TRP A 7 35.52 -36.80 -29.57
N ASN A 8 35.66 -36.79 -30.88
CA ASN A 8 34.93 -36.05 -31.89
C ASN A 8 34.21 -37.10 -32.76
N SER A 9 32.97 -36.89 -33.18
CA SER A 9 32.43 -37.48 -34.42
C SER A 9 31.06 -36.91 -34.81
N ASP A 10 31.06 -36.28 -35.98
CA ASP A 10 30.15 -36.51 -37.10
C ASP A 10 28.69 -35.98 -37.08
N ASN A 11 28.57 -34.81 -37.72
CA ASN A 11 27.66 -34.50 -38.84
C ASN A 11 26.60 -35.56 -39.21
N TRP A 12 25.32 -35.16 -39.15
CA TRP A 12 24.37 -35.39 -40.24
C TRP A 12 23.45 -34.18 -40.41
N GLN A 13 23.66 -33.44 -41.49
CA GLN A 13 22.70 -32.49 -42.04
C GLN A 13 21.49 -33.26 -42.61
N LYS A 14 20.27 -32.89 -42.20
CA LYS A 14 19.09 -32.99 -43.04
C LYS A 14 18.26 -31.72 -42.88
N GLY A 15 18.31 -30.89 -43.91
CA GLY A 15 17.43 -29.74 -44.06
C GLY A 15 16.00 -30.20 -44.33
N ILE A 16 15.06 -29.52 -43.68
CA ILE A 16 13.68 -29.40 -44.15
C ILE A 16 13.32 -27.93 -44.00
N THR A 17 13.22 -27.24 -45.13
CA THR A 17 12.73 -25.88 -45.29
C THR A 17 11.26 -25.82 -44.87
N SER A 18 10.94 -24.99 -43.86
CA SER A 18 9.57 -24.64 -43.53
C SER A 18 9.04 -23.52 -44.44
N PRO A 19 7.76 -23.52 -44.83
CA PRO A 19 7.21 -22.50 -45.71
C PRO A 19 7.10 -21.15 -44.97
N VAL A 20 7.47 -20.09 -45.67
CA VAL A 20 7.25 -18.69 -45.26
C VAL A 20 5.75 -18.42 -45.30
N MET A 21 5.12 -18.35 -44.12
CA MET A 21 3.84 -17.66 -43.96
C MET A 21 4.13 -16.24 -43.51
N THR A 22 3.90 -15.28 -44.41
CA THR A 22 3.80 -13.86 -44.10
C THR A 22 2.55 -13.63 -43.26
N ALA A 23 2.68 -13.74 -41.94
CA ALA A 23 1.67 -13.25 -41.01
C ALA A 23 2.05 -11.80 -40.65
N GLU A 24 1.20 -10.86 -41.06
CA GLU A 24 1.24 -9.48 -40.56
C GLU A 24 1.22 -9.54 -39.03
N VAL A 25 2.33 -9.12 -38.42
CA VAL A 25 2.46 -9.01 -36.98
C VAL A 25 1.51 -7.89 -36.54
N PRO A 26 0.54 -8.14 -35.64
CA PRO A 26 -0.19 -7.05 -35.01
C PRO A 26 0.85 -6.20 -34.27
N SER A 27 1.10 -4.99 -34.75
CA SER A 27 2.03 -4.07 -34.09
C SER A 27 1.39 -3.68 -32.75
N ALA A 28 1.83 -4.36 -31.70
CA ALA A 28 1.48 -3.99 -30.34
C ALA A 28 2.04 -2.57 -30.11
N PRO A 29 1.24 -1.63 -29.57
CA PRO A 29 1.75 -0.32 -29.21
C PRO A 29 2.98 -0.49 -28.29
N PRO A 30 4.00 0.36 -28.42
CA PRO A 30 5.24 0.23 -27.66
C PRO A 30 4.90 0.02 -26.19
N ALA A 31 5.51 -0.99 -25.60
CA ALA A 31 5.36 -1.26 -24.18
C ALA A 31 5.94 -0.08 -23.41
N PHE A 32 5.12 0.94 -23.15
CA PHE A 32 5.40 1.88 -22.07
C PHE A 32 5.65 1.00 -20.86
N ASP A 33 6.84 1.11 -20.26
CA ASP A 33 7.10 0.45 -18.99
C ASP A 33 6.22 1.12 -17.95
N VAL A 34 5.00 0.62 -17.85
CA VAL A 34 3.95 1.02 -16.92
C VAL A 34 4.38 0.91 -15.46
N ASN A 35 5.55 0.31 -15.18
CA ASN A 35 6.14 0.32 -13.84
C ASN A 35 6.93 1.59 -13.57
N ASN A 36 7.47 2.27 -14.59
CA ASN A 36 8.26 3.48 -14.45
C ASN A 36 7.41 4.73 -14.77
N VAL A 37 6.97 5.44 -13.74
CA VAL A 37 6.28 6.74 -13.87
C VAL A 37 7.10 7.75 -13.10
N SER A 38 7.36 8.89 -13.74
CA SER A 38 8.18 9.97 -13.19
C SER A 38 7.73 10.36 -11.78
N GLY A 39 8.66 10.44 -10.83
CA GLY A 39 8.40 10.77 -9.42
C GLY A 39 7.84 9.61 -8.58
N TYR A 40 7.53 8.47 -9.20
CA TYR A 40 7.06 7.24 -8.53
C TYR A 40 7.94 6.04 -8.85
N GLU A 41 9.22 6.28 -9.13
CA GLU A 41 10.22 5.25 -9.39
C GLU A 41 10.28 4.31 -8.18
N GLY A 42 10.30 2.99 -8.40
CA GLY A 42 10.40 2.02 -7.30
C GLY A 42 9.13 1.75 -6.50
N THR A 43 7.95 2.21 -6.92
CA THR A 43 6.67 1.72 -6.35
C THR A 43 6.56 0.21 -6.57
N THR A 44 6.59 -0.58 -5.49
CA THR A 44 6.53 -2.04 -5.54
C THR A 44 5.10 -2.56 -5.72
N VAL A 45 4.98 -3.80 -6.21
CA VAL A 45 3.71 -4.53 -6.23
C VAL A 45 3.60 -5.31 -4.93
N GLY A 46 2.91 -4.76 -3.92
CA GLY A 46 2.77 -5.36 -2.59
C GLY A 46 2.25 -4.36 -1.54
N ASP A 47 2.14 -4.80 -0.28
CA ASP A 47 1.64 -3.96 0.83
C ASP A 47 2.67 -2.96 1.38
N THR A 48 3.95 -3.10 1.02
CA THR A 48 5.01 -2.19 1.46
C THR A 48 5.17 -1.05 0.46
N GLY A 49 4.42 0.04 0.67
CA GLY A 49 4.52 1.25 -0.14
C GLY A 49 5.90 1.92 -0.06
N LYS A 50 6.28 2.65 -1.12
CA LYS A 50 7.52 3.44 -1.14
C LYS A 50 7.24 4.84 -0.57
N TYR A 51 8.05 5.29 0.39
CA TYR A 51 8.01 6.64 0.94
C TYR A 51 8.71 7.65 0.03
N PHE A 52 8.18 8.88 -0.01
CA PHE A 52 8.75 10.00 -0.75
C PHE A 52 9.11 11.13 0.21
N PRO A 53 10.38 11.59 0.25
CA PRO A 53 10.77 12.71 1.08
C PRO A 53 10.15 14.02 0.56
N PRO A 54 9.80 14.98 1.44
CA PRO A 54 9.34 16.30 1.02
C PRO A 54 10.39 17.01 0.16
N PRO A 55 9.96 17.91 -0.74
CA PRO A 55 10.88 18.78 -1.45
C PRO A 55 11.70 19.58 -0.43
N PRO A 56 12.97 19.89 -0.72
CA PRO A 56 13.76 20.78 0.14
C PRO A 56 13.08 22.15 0.24
N ASP A 57 13.06 22.70 1.45
CA ASP A 57 12.55 24.04 1.70
C ASP A 57 13.39 25.05 0.90
N SER A 58 12.76 25.71 -0.07
CA SER A 58 13.40 26.71 -0.92
C SER A 58 13.43 28.10 -0.28
N VAL A 59 12.78 28.26 0.88
CA VAL A 59 12.83 29.50 1.65
C VAL A 59 14.14 29.54 2.44
N PRO A 60 15.07 30.46 2.14
CA PRO A 60 16.13 30.75 3.10
C PRO A 60 15.45 31.14 4.41
N TYR A 61 15.92 30.55 5.51
CA TYR A 61 15.48 30.88 6.85
C TYR A 61 15.67 32.40 7.02
N GLN A 62 14.63 33.20 6.79
CA GLN A 62 14.64 34.58 7.19
C GLN A 62 14.63 34.52 8.71
N GLU A 63 15.75 34.88 9.31
CA GLU A 63 15.82 35.22 10.71
C GLU A 63 14.75 36.28 10.93
N ASN A 64 13.59 35.85 11.41
CA ASN A 64 12.50 36.74 11.73
C ASN A 64 13.07 37.75 12.73
N GLU A 65 12.79 39.04 12.48
CA GLU A 65 13.02 40.13 13.43
C GLU A 65 12.79 39.63 14.87
N PRO A 66 13.71 39.90 15.82
CA PRO A 66 13.57 39.44 17.19
C PRO A 66 12.18 39.81 17.67
N MET A 67 11.39 38.78 17.98
CA MET A 67 10.00 38.91 18.41
C MET A 67 9.93 40.03 19.46
N PRO A 68 9.02 41.02 19.32
CA PRO A 68 9.06 42.20 20.16
C PRO A 68 9.07 41.77 21.62
N ALA A 69 10.11 42.18 22.35
CA ALA A 69 10.22 41.89 23.76
C ALA A 69 8.94 42.38 24.43
N GLN A 70 8.10 41.47 24.92
CA GLN A 70 6.91 41.84 25.66
C GLN A 70 7.41 42.52 26.94
N THR A 71 7.30 43.84 27.00
CA THR A 71 7.85 44.68 28.08
C THR A 71 6.81 44.98 29.16
N ASN A 72 5.52 44.79 28.86
CA ASN A 72 4.44 45.05 29.80
C ASN A 72 3.86 43.73 30.35
N TRP A 73 4.40 43.30 31.49
CA TRP A 73 3.88 42.17 32.26
C TRP A 73 3.08 42.70 33.44
N ASN A 74 1.78 42.92 33.25
CA ASN A 74 0.88 43.09 34.39
C ASN A 74 0.56 41.70 34.94
N ILE A 75 1.22 41.32 36.03
CA ILE A 75 1.01 40.04 36.71
C ILE A 75 -0.12 40.23 37.71
N PRO A 76 -1.29 39.58 37.51
CA PRO A 76 -2.35 39.62 38.50
C PRO A 76 -1.85 38.98 39.80
N ALA A 77 -1.82 39.75 40.87
CA ALA A 77 -1.57 39.24 42.21
C ALA A 77 -2.91 38.89 42.85
N ILE A 78 -2.99 37.70 43.47
CA ILE A 78 -4.10 37.32 44.33
C ILE A 78 -3.86 37.84 45.74
N SER A 79 -4.93 38.07 46.51
CA SER A 79 -4.79 38.44 47.91
C SER A 79 -4.40 37.24 48.77
N GLU A 80 -3.90 37.50 49.98
CA GLU A 80 -3.60 36.44 50.96
C GLU A 80 -4.86 35.61 51.29
N ASP A 81 -6.01 36.27 51.44
CA ASP A 81 -7.28 35.61 51.73
C ASP A 81 -7.67 34.64 50.61
N GLU A 82 -7.53 35.06 49.36
CA GLU A 82 -7.83 34.25 48.17
C GLU A 82 -6.86 33.06 48.03
N ALA A 83 -5.56 33.29 48.26
CA ALA A 83 -4.55 32.23 48.27
C ALA A 83 -4.83 31.18 49.35
N LYS A 84 -5.26 31.64 50.53
CA LYS A 84 -5.57 30.78 51.69
C LYS A 84 -6.83 29.97 51.46
N GLU A 85 -7.88 30.59 50.94
CA GLU A 85 -9.13 29.90 50.59
C GLU A 85 -8.89 28.82 49.53
N ALA A 86 -8.16 29.13 48.46
CA ALA A 86 -7.78 28.15 47.44
C ALA A 86 -6.98 26.96 48.02
N PHE A 87 -6.10 27.21 48.99
CA PHE A 87 -5.34 26.14 49.64
C PHE A 87 -6.24 25.25 50.54
N ILE A 88 -7.22 25.85 51.22
CA ILE A 88 -8.23 25.12 52.01
C ILE A 88 -9.10 24.25 51.10
N GLU A 89 -9.53 24.76 49.95
CA GLU A 89 -10.30 24.00 48.96
C GLU A 89 -9.49 22.82 48.39
N TYR A 90 -8.22 23.05 48.05
CA TYR A 90 -7.32 21.98 47.61
C TYR A 90 -7.16 20.89 48.67
N ALA A 91 -6.95 21.27 49.93
CA ALA A 91 -6.87 20.31 51.03
C ALA A 91 -8.20 19.55 51.22
N ALA A 92 -9.34 20.21 51.04
CA ALA A 92 -10.67 19.59 51.09
C ALA A 92 -10.90 18.56 49.97
N SER A 93 -10.29 18.77 48.80
CA SER A 93 -10.47 17.91 47.63
C SER A 93 -9.70 16.58 47.73
N LYS A 94 -8.86 16.39 48.76
CA LYS A 94 -8.06 15.19 48.99
C LYS A 94 -8.62 14.45 50.21
N CYS A 95 -8.88 13.14 50.09
CA CYS A 95 -9.62 12.35 51.11
C CYS A 95 -9.08 12.43 52.54
N CYS A 96 -7.81 12.77 52.67
CA CYS A 96 -7.02 12.43 53.83
C CYS A 96 -6.09 13.60 54.23
N TYR A 97 -6.30 14.78 53.65
CA TYR A 97 -5.60 16.01 54.05
C TYR A 97 -6.40 16.71 55.13
N SER A 98 -5.73 17.09 56.22
CA SER A 98 -6.32 18.00 57.19
C SER A 98 -6.37 19.41 56.60
N LYS A 99 -7.47 20.14 56.85
CA LYS A 99 -7.58 21.56 56.51
C LYS A 99 -6.92 22.46 57.54
N ALA A 100 -6.54 21.92 58.72
CA ALA A 100 -5.98 22.72 59.81
C ALA A 100 -4.70 23.47 59.41
N PRO A 101 -3.70 22.85 58.73
CA PRO A 101 -2.51 23.58 58.30
C PRO A 101 -2.80 24.72 57.31
N ALA A 102 -3.81 24.58 56.44
CA ALA A 102 -4.20 25.64 55.51
C ALA A 102 -4.94 26.79 56.21
N ARG A 103 -5.73 26.50 57.27
CA ARG A 103 -6.41 27.52 58.09
C ARG A 103 -5.45 28.30 58.98
N ASP A 104 -4.46 27.61 59.55
CA ASP A 104 -3.51 28.21 60.48
C ASP A 104 -2.28 28.79 59.77
N LEU A 105 -2.25 28.73 58.44
CA LEU A 105 -1.19 29.29 57.59
C LEU A 105 -1.06 30.80 57.81
N VAL A 106 0.17 31.26 58.04
CA VAL A 106 0.57 32.67 58.11
C VAL A 106 1.54 32.94 56.97
N PHE A 107 1.20 33.89 56.09
CA PHE A 107 2.09 34.32 55.02
C PHE A 107 3.24 35.14 55.60
N GLN A 108 4.47 34.82 55.20
CA GLN A 108 5.64 35.66 55.47
C GLN A 108 5.92 36.60 54.30
N ASP A 109 5.72 36.08 53.08
CA ASP A 109 5.85 36.81 51.83
C ASP A 109 4.93 36.17 50.79
N LEU A 110 4.32 36.97 49.92
CA LEU A 110 3.41 36.53 48.86
C LEU A 110 3.85 37.14 47.53
N LEU A 111 4.70 36.41 46.80
CA LEU A 111 5.29 36.85 45.55
C LEU A 111 4.55 36.26 44.35
N ALA A 112 4.03 37.12 43.49
CA ALA A 112 3.46 36.71 42.21
C ALA A 112 4.60 36.43 41.21
N LEU A 113 4.69 35.17 40.74
CA LEU A 113 5.69 34.73 39.76
C LEU A 113 5.02 34.22 38.49
N ASN A 114 5.58 34.58 37.34
CA ASN A 114 5.14 34.04 36.06
C ASN A 114 5.72 32.65 35.84
N THR A 115 4.85 31.69 35.50
CA THR A 115 5.28 30.38 35.00
C THR A 115 4.78 30.22 33.57
N TYR A 116 5.71 29.92 32.66
CA TYR A 116 5.38 29.59 31.28
C TYR A 116 5.20 28.09 31.16
N ARG A 117 3.99 27.67 30.79
CA ARG A 117 3.74 26.30 30.35
C ARG A 117 3.56 26.30 28.85
N TYR A 118 4.61 25.97 28.13
CA TYR A 118 4.49 25.66 26.71
C TYR A 118 4.21 24.16 26.55
N TYR A 119 3.48 23.82 25.49
CA TYR A 119 3.40 22.46 25.02
C TYR A 119 3.69 22.50 23.52
N LEU A 120 4.51 21.56 23.06
CA LEU A 120 4.85 21.46 21.65
C LEU A 120 4.04 20.32 21.07
N GLU A 121 3.08 20.66 20.23
CA GLU A 121 2.36 19.69 19.39
C GLU A 121 2.97 19.76 17.99
N THR A 122 3.45 18.62 17.51
CA THR A 122 4.03 18.48 16.16
C THR A 122 3.16 17.54 15.35
N PHE A 123 2.93 17.89 14.10
CA PHE A 123 2.29 17.00 13.13
C PHE A 123 3.29 16.71 12.01
N THR A 124 3.28 15.48 11.51
CA THR A 124 4.14 15.07 10.41
C THR A 124 3.30 14.47 9.29
N GLU A 125 3.59 14.86 8.06
CA GLU A 125 2.98 14.26 6.88
C GLU A 125 3.99 13.31 6.24
N SER A 126 3.55 12.09 5.92
CA SER A 126 4.31 11.16 5.09
C SER A 126 3.49 10.76 3.88
N ARG A 127 4.13 10.74 2.70
CA ARG A 127 3.51 10.29 1.46
C ARG A 127 4.17 9.00 1.01
N SER A 128 3.34 8.01 0.69
CA SER A 128 3.79 6.75 0.10
C SER A 128 2.92 6.33 -1.07
N SER A 129 3.45 5.49 -1.95
CA SER A 129 2.68 4.94 -3.07
C SER A 129 2.78 3.42 -3.14
N LEU A 130 1.66 2.81 -3.56
CA LEU A 130 1.57 1.38 -3.82
C LEU A 130 0.78 1.09 -5.09
N TRP A 131 1.03 -0.07 -5.70
CA TRP A 131 0.22 -0.55 -6.81
C TRP A 131 -1.02 -1.30 -6.32
N LYS A 132 -2.20 -0.87 -6.79
CA LYS A 132 -3.46 -1.60 -6.58
C LYS A 132 -3.95 -2.23 -7.88
N THR A 133 -4.18 -3.53 -7.85
CA THR A 133 -4.76 -4.29 -8.98
C THR A 133 -6.20 -4.70 -8.65
N VAL A 134 -7.15 -4.37 -9.51
CA VAL A 134 -8.57 -4.74 -9.38
C VAL A 134 -9.11 -5.37 -10.66
N PRO A 135 -10.19 -6.17 -10.62
CA PRO A 135 -10.80 -6.71 -11.85
C PRO A 135 -11.34 -5.59 -12.74
N TYR A 136 -11.01 -5.62 -14.04
CA TYR A 136 -11.48 -4.60 -14.98
C TYR A 136 -12.92 -4.85 -15.41
N LYS A 137 -13.77 -3.81 -15.31
CA LYS A 137 -15.20 -3.88 -15.60
C LYS A 137 -15.62 -3.24 -16.93
N GLY A 138 -14.70 -2.65 -17.68
CA GLY A 138 -15.01 -1.87 -18.89
C GLY A 138 -15.22 -0.38 -18.65
N GLU A 139 -14.93 0.09 -17.44
CA GLU A 139 -14.94 1.51 -17.08
C GLU A 139 -13.84 2.30 -17.84
N PRO A 140 -14.03 3.60 -18.11
CA PRO A 140 -12.99 4.42 -18.71
C PRO A 140 -11.72 4.41 -17.84
N VAL A 141 -10.56 4.38 -18.49
CA VAL A 141 -9.27 4.20 -17.84
C VAL A 141 -8.46 5.48 -17.93
N ASP A 142 -8.24 6.09 -16.77
CA ASP A 142 -7.36 7.25 -16.64
C ASP A 142 -5.88 6.84 -16.75
N SER A 143 -5.42 6.72 -17.99
CA SER A 143 -4.08 6.30 -18.36
C SER A 143 -3.15 7.48 -18.66
N ALA A 144 -1.85 7.19 -18.81
CA ALA A 144 -0.82 8.18 -19.17
C ALA A 144 -1.08 8.89 -20.52
N MET A 145 -2.02 8.39 -21.33
CA MET A 145 -2.46 9.05 -22.56
C MET A 145 -3.24 10.35 -22.30
N TYR A 146 -3.79 10.53 -21.10
CA TYR A 146 -4.57 11.72 -20.73
C TYR A 146 -3.75 12.80 -20.02
N GLY A 147 -2.47 12.54 -19.72
CA GLY A 147 -1.60 13.48 -19.04
C GLY A 147 -0.44 12.81 -18.32
N ALA A 148 0.49 13.64 -17.82
CA ALA A 148 1.55 13.18 -16.93
C ALA A 148 1.01 13.07 -15.49
N ALA A 149 1.47 12.06 -14.75
CA ALA A 149 1.15 11.96 -13.33
C ALA A 149 1.82 13.10 -12.56
N PRO A 150 1.15 13.73 -11.58
CA PRO A 150 1.75 14.75 -10.71
C PRO A 150 2.81 14.13 -9.81
N SER A 151 3.76 14.93 -9.30
CA SER A 151 4.69 14.47 -8.26
C SER A 151 3.93 14.03 -6.99
N PRO A 152 4.47 13.10 -6.17
CA PRO A 152 3.86 12.74 -4.88
C PRO A 152 3.48 13.94 -4.01
N TRP A 153 4.27 15.01 -4.03
CA TRP A 153 4.04 16.24 -3.25
C TRP A 153 3.15 17.29 -3.96
N ASP A 154 2.96 17.18 -5.27
CA ASP A 154 2.03 18.02 -6.04
C ASP A 154 0.58 17.52 -5.99
N MET A 155 0.37 16.30 -5.47
CA MET A 155 -0.97 15.75 -5.22
C MET A 155 -1.74 16.67 -4.27
N ARG A 156 -2.87 17.20 -4.75
CA ARG A 156 -3.81 17.98 -3.95
C ARG A 156 -4.60 17.02 -3.06
N ILE A 157 -4.50 17.21 -1.75
CA ILE A 157 -5.22 16.46 -0.72
C ILE A 157 -5.91 17.49 0.16
N GLU A 158 -7.16 17.22 0.57
CA GLU A 158 -7.83 18.04 1.57
C GLU A 158 -7.04 17.96 2.87
N VAL A 159 -6.71 19.13 3.43
CA VAL A 159 -5.95 19.22 4.67
C VAL A 159 -6.81 18.65 5.80
N PRO A 160 -6.36 17.61 6.51
CA PRO A 160 -7.11 17.05 7.61
C PRO A 160 -7.15 18.01 8.79
N GLU A 161 -7.97 17.70 9.80
CA GLU A 161 -7.97 18.45 11.05
C GLU A 161 -6.57 18.40 11.68
N ILE A 162 -6.01 19.57 11.97
CA ILE A 162 -4.67 19.70 12.55
C ILE A 162 -4.60 18.97 13.90
N PHE A 163 -3.46 18.35 14.18
CA PHE A 163 -3.20 17.56 15.40
C PHE A 163 -4.11 16.34 15.61
N LYS A 164 -4.70 15.81 14.53
CA LYS A 164 -5.37 14.51 14.54
C LYS A 164 -4.77 13.58 13.49
N ASP A 165 -4.55 12.33 13.89
CA ASP A 165 -4.04 11.30 13.00
C ASP A 165 -5.04 11.01 11.87
N ASN A 166 -4.56 11.02 10.63
CA ASN A 166 -5.36 10.69 9.46
C ASN A 166 -4.52 9.92 8.42
N ILE A 167 -5.16 8.96 7.74
CA ILE A 167 -4.60 8.23 6.61
C ILE A 167 -5.57 8.34 5.42
N VAL A 168 -5.15 9.08 4.39
CA VAL A 168 -5.93 9.26 3.16
C VAL A 168 -5.34 8.40 2.04
N ARG A 169 -6.20 7.66 1.32
CA ARG A 169 -5.81 6.81 0.17
C ARG A 169 -6.49 7.25 -1.11
N ILE A 170 -5.81 8.08 -1.89
CA ILE A 170 -6.28 8.58 -3.18
C ILE A 170 -5.78 7.72 -4.33
N LYS A 171 -6.24 7.99 -5.56
CA LYS A 171 -5.66 7.38 -6.77
C LYS A 171 -4.74 8.41 -7.39
N VAL A 172 -3.58 7.99 -7.86
CA VAL A 172 -2.70 8.89 -8.61
C VAL A 172 -3.25 9.08 -10.03
N PRO A 173 -3.56 10.31 -10.46
CA PRO A 173 -4.05 10.59 -11.81
C PRO A 173 -3.14 10.06 -12.90
N HIS A 174 -3.73 9.65 -14.03
CA HIS A 174 -3.03 9.21 -15.24
C HIS A 174 -2.11 7.99 -15.06
N THR A 175 -2.23 7.23 -13.96
CA THR A 175 -1.42 6.02 -13.70
C THR A 175 -2.16 4.70 -13.93
N SER A 176 -3.42 4.75 -14.36
CA SER A 176 -4.23 3.53 -14.52
C SER A 176 -3.91 2.83 -15.84
N THR A 177 -3.75 1.52 -15.78
CA THR A 177 -3.40 0.68 -16.94
C THR A 177 -4.19 -0.62 -16.89
N VAL A 178 -4.70 -1.07 -18.05
CA VAL A 178 -5.36 -2.37 -18.16
C VAL A 178 -4.33 -3.40 -18.56
N LYS A 179 -4.25 -4.48 -17.78
CA LYS A 179 -3.38 -5.62 -18.03
C LYS A 179 -4.19 -6.90 -18.19
N GLY A 180 -3.59 -7.89 -18.82
CA GLY A 180 -4.07 -9.27 -18.74
C GLY A 180 -4.08 -9.73 -17.29
N CYS A 181 -5.12 -10.45 -16.88
CA CYS A 181 -5.18 -11.01 -15.53
C CYS A 181 -4.05 -12.04 -15.37
N PRO A 182 -3.09 -11.85 -14.44
CA PRO A 182 -1.94 -12.74 -14.30
C PRO A 182 -2.35 -14.12 -13.76
N ILE A 183 -3.48 -14.20 -13.05
CA ILE A 183 -3.98 -15.45 -12.47
C ILE A 183 -4.59 -16.35 -13.53
N CYS A 184 -5.44 -15.81 -14.42
CA CYS A 184 -6.10 -16.61 -15.45
C CYS A 184 -5.40 -16.60 -16.80
N GLY A 185 -4.33 -15.82 -16.98
CA GLY A 185 -3.65 -15.67 -18.27
C GLY A 185 -4.60 -15.24 -19.38
N CYS A 186 -5.48 -14.27 -19.11
CA CYS A 186 -6.54 -13.82 -20.04
C CYS A 186 -7.62 -14.85 -20.43
N SER A 187 -7.58 -16.09 -19.93
CA SER A 187 -8.58 -17.13 -20.25
C SER A 187 -9.96 -16.86 -19.63
N GLY A 188 -10.01 -16.13 -18.51
CA GLY A 188 -11.22 -15.88 -17.73
C GLY A 188 -11.61 -17.05 -16.82
N ARG A 189 -10.73 -18.05 -16.68
CA ARG A 189 -10.88 -19.16 -15.74
C ARG A 189 -9.64 -19.22 -14.85
N ARG A 190 -9.83 -19.31 -13.54
CA ARG A 190 -8.70 -19.56 -12.66
C ARG A 190 -8.17 -20.98 -12.94
N PRO A 191 -6.86 -21.18 -13.13
CA PRO A 191 -6.29 -22.51 -13.24
C PRO A 191 -6.62 -23.30 -11.98
N CYS A 192 -7.43 -24.34 -12.16
CA CYS A 192 -7.69 -25.31 -11.12
C CYS A 192 -6.45 -26.22 -11.02
N THR A 193 -5.98 -26.46 -9.81
CA THR A 193 -4.81 -27.31 -9.56
C THR A 193 -5.02 -28.77 -9.96
N GLN A 194 -6.28 -29.21 -10.08
CA GLN A 194 -6.60 -30.61 -10.36
C GLN A 194 -6.90 -30.90 -11.83
N CYS A 195 -7.19 -29.88 -12.63
CA CYS A 195 -7.45 -30.03 -14.06
C CYS A 195 -6.69 -29.04 -14.94
N HIS A 196 -5.91 -28.10 -14.39
CA HIS A 196 -5.11 -27.13 -15.14
C HIS A 196 -5.89 -26.41 -16.26
N CYS A 197 -7.06 -25.86 -15.91
CA CYS A 197 -8.02 -25.24 -16.84
C CYS A 197 -8.77 -26.21 -17.77
N LEU A 198 -8.54 -27.52 -17.69
CA LEU A 198 -9.34 -28.51 -18.40
C LEU A 198 -10.70 -28.68 -17.73
N THR A 199 -11.75 -28.90 -18.51
CA THR A 199 -13.12 -29.09 -17.99
C THR A 199 -13.28 -30.42 -17.22
N ARG A 200 -12.30 -31.32 -17.34
CA ARG A 200 -12.30 -32.67 -16.74
C ARG A 200 -11.02 -32.91 -15.96
N LYS A 201 -11.11 -33.71 -14.90
CA LYS A 201 -9.99 -34.20 -14.08
C LYS A 201 -9.93 -35.72 -14.14
N GLN A 202 -8.78 -36.28 -13.79
CA GLN A 202 -8.62 -37.72 -13.67
C GLN A 202 -9.61 -38.29 -12.65
N CYS A 203 -10.27 -39.39 -13.01
CA CYS A 203 -11.15 -40.08 -12.08
C CYS A 203 -10.32 -40.65 -10.93
N TRP A 204 -10.62 -40.23 -9.70
CA TRP A 204 -9.90 -40.67 -8.51
C TRP A 204 -10.08 -42.17 -8.20
N VAL A 205 -11.18 -42.77 -8.70
CA VAL A 205 -11.52 -44.19 -8.45
C VAL A 205 -10.71 -45.14 -9.33
N CYS A 206 -10.45 -44.76 -10.59
CA CYS A 206 -9.72 -45.61 -11.54
C CYS A 206 -8.37 -45.02 -11.96
N ASN A 207 -7.95 -43.90 -11.39
CA ASN A 207 -6.71 -43.21 -11.76
C ASN A 207 -6.53 -43.01 -13.28
N GLY A 208 -7.61 -42.71 -14.01
CA GLY A 208 -7.53 -42.43 -15.44
C GLY A 208 -7.70 -43.63 -16.36
N THR A 209 -7.68 -44.86 -15.84
CA THR A 209 -7.74 -46.07 -16.69
C THR A 209 -9.12 -46.33 -17.30
N GLY A 210 -10.20 -45.79 -16.70
CA GLY A 210 -11.57 -46.06 -17.14
C GLY A 210 -12.09 -47.45 -16.74
N SER A 211 -11.26 -48.31 -16.16
CA SER A 211 -11.61 -49.65 -15.69
C SER A 211 -11.10 -49.89 -14.26
N GLN A 212 -11.79 -50.75 -13.52
CA GLN A 212 -11.32 -51.22 -12.21
C GLN A 212 -10.33 -52.39 -12.39
N PHE A 213 -9.68 -52.82 -11.30
CA PHE A 213 -8.70 -53.93 -11.32
C PHE A 213 -9.26 -55.23 -11.91
N THR A 214 -10.58 -55.43 -11.83
CA THR A 214 -11.32 -56.57 -12.40
C THR A 214 -11.67 -56.41 -13.89
N ASN A 215 -11.09 -55.43 -14.58
CA ASN A 215 -11.36 -55.08 -15.98
C ASN A 215 -12.82 -54.66 -16.26
N GLN A 216 -13.61 -54.41 -15.21
CA GLN A 216 -14.97 -53.87 -15.35
C GLN A 216 -14.95 -52.36 -15.56
N ARG A 217 -15.88 -51.87 -16.38
CA ARG A 217 -16.04 -50.44 -16.67
C ARG A 217 -16.24 -49.65 -15.38
N CYS A 218 -15.42 -48.63 -15.15
CA CYS A 218 -15.54 -47.81 -13.95
C CYS A 218 -16.89 -47.06 -13.95
N SER A 219 -17.73 -47.34 -12.95
CA SER A 219 -19.05 -46.72 -12.80
C SER A 219 -18.97 -45.21 -12.54
N SER A 220 -17.98 -44.76 -11.77
CA SER A 220 -17.80 -43.35 -11.38
C SER A 220 -17.48 -42.41 -12.54
N CYS A 221 -16.77 -42.88 -13.57
CA CYS A 221 -16.49 -42.10 -14.79
C CYS A 221 -17.16 -42.67 -16.04
N SER A 222 -18.01 -43.68 -15.87
CA SER A 222 -18.65 -44.43 -16.97
C SER A 222 -17.65 -44.84 -18.06
N GLY A 223 -16.47 -45.33 -17.68
CA GLY A 223 -15.44 -45.78 -18.63
C GLY A 223 -14.61 -44.68 -19.31
N THR A 224 -14.84 -43.39 -19.03
CA THR A 224 -14.10 -42.30 -19.68
C THR A 224 -12.75 -41.98 -19.04
N GLY A 225 -12.43 -42.59 -17.89
CA GLY A 225 -11.22 -42.31 -17.11
C GLY A 225 -11.18 -40.93 -16.45
N THR A 226 -12.14 -40.05 -16.76
CA THR A 226 -12.16 -38.66 -16.30
C THR A 226 -13.52 -38.27 -15.74
N THR A 227 -13.55 -37.35 -14.79
CA THR A 227 -14.78 -36.78 -14.23
C THR A 227 -14.80 -35.26 -14.43
N MET A 228 -16.00 -34.67 -14.47
CA MET A 228 -16.10 -33.21 -14.61
C MET A 228 -15.52 -32.49 -13.41
N CYS A 229 -14.77 -31.41 -13.68
CA CYS A 229 -14.22 -30.58 -12.65
C CYS A 229 -15.17 -29.40 -12.37
N LEU A 230 -15.88 -29.44 -11.25
CA LEU A 230 -16.85 -28.40 -10.86
C LEU A 230 -16.21 -27.22 -10.11
N THR A 231 -14.92 -27.29 -9.78
CA THR A 231 -14.23 -26.29 -8.95
C THR A 231 -13.59 -25.14 -9.74
N SER A 232 -13.76 -25.09 -11.07
CA SER A 232 -13.24 -23.98 -11.87
C SER A 232 -14.03 -22.69 -11.59
N LYS A 233 -13.38 -21.71 -10.94
CA LYS A 233 -13.98 -20.39 -10.71
C LYS A 233 -13.77 -19.49 -11.93
N THR A 234 -14.85 -18.88 -12.40
CA THR A 234 -14.80 -17.81 -13.42
C THR A 234 -14.10 -16.58 -12.85
N GLN A 235 -13.22 -15.97 -13.64
CA GLN A 235 -12.52 -14.74 -13.29
C GLN A 235 -12.54 -13.75 -14.46
N ARG A 236 -12.28 -12.48 -14.17
CA ARG A 236 -12.14 -11.47 -15.22
C ARG A 236 -10.84 -11.70 -15.99
N LYS A 237 -10.92 -11.61 -17.32
CA LYS A 237 -9.78 -11.76 -18.24
C LYS A 237 -8.76 -10.63 -18.12
N ARG A 238 -9.22 -9.45 -17.68
CA ARG A 238 -8.43 -8.23 -17.57
C ARG A 238 -8.49 -7.66 -16.16
N THR A 239 -7.40 -7.04 -15.75
CA THR A 239 -7.28 -6.31 -14.49
C THR A 239 -6.90 -4.87 -14.77
N LEU A 240 -7.37 -3.97 -13.91
CA LEU A 240 -6.97 -2.57 -13.87
C LEU A 240 -5.92 -2.41 -12.78
N LYS A 241 -4.70 -2.04 -13.17
CA LYS A 241 -3.58 -1.72 -12.28
C LYS A 241 -3.46 -0.20 -12.19
N ARG A 242 -3.47 0.35 -10.97
CA ARG A 242 -3.39 1.81 -10.71
C ARG A 242 -2.60 2.09 -9.45
N ARG A 243 -1.94 3.25 -9.34
CA ARG A 243 -1.27 3.65 -8.10
C ARG A 243 -2.26 4.28 -7.11
N LYS A 244 -1.97 4.12 -5.83
CA LYS A 244 -2.67 4.71 -4.70
C LYS A 244 -1.70 5.22 -3.67
#